data_AF-A0A5J4P790-F1
#
_entry.id   AF-A0A5J4P790-F1
#
_cell.length_a   1.000
_cell.length_b   1.000
_cell.length_c   1.000
_cell.angle_alpha   90.00
_cell.angle_beta   90.00
_cell.angle_gamma   90.00
#
_symmetry.space_group_name_H-M   'P 1'
#
loop_
_entity.id
_entity.type
_entity.pdbx_description
1 polymer ?
#
loop_
_entity_poly.entity_id
_entity_poly.type
_entity_poly.pdbx_seq_one_letter_code
_entity_poly.pdbx_strand_id
1 'polypeptide(L)' 'MQLYDRTLGEWLEYWAKETPNKEYLVYSDRNLRFTWKQLDERVDNMAKGLISIGVTRGTHVGIWAAN' A
#
# COMPACT_ATOMS: atom_id res chain seq x y z
N MET A 1 6.21 22.11 -12.12
CA MET A 1 6.14 20.86 -11.33
C MET A 1 5.20 21.13 -10.17
N GLN A 2 4.07 20.42 -10.09
CA GLN A 2 3.09 20.61 -9.03
C GLN A 2 3.52 19.78 -7.80
N LEU A 3 3.52 20.39 -6.63
CA LEU A 3 3.75 19.72 -5.35
C LEU A 3 2.39 19.40 -4.71
N TYR A 4 2.33 18.31 -3.96
CA TYR A 4 1.13 17.88 -3.26
C TYR A 4 1.38 17.84 -1.75
N ASP A 5 0.39 18.23 -0.96
CA ASP A 5 0.45 18.22 0.51
C ASP A 5 0.07 16.85 1.11
N ARG A 6 -0.07 15.82 0.28
CA ARG A 6 -0.38 14.43 0.68
C ARG A 6 0.85 13.54 0.60
N THR A 7 1.04 12.72 1.62
CA THR A 7 1.96 11.58 1.63
C THR A 7 1.52 10.50 0.65
N LEU A 8 2.42 9.57 0.34
CA LEU A 8 2.09 8.42 -0.52
C LEU A 8 1.01 7.51 0.10
N GLY A 9 1.00 7.36 1.42
CA GLY A 9 -0.05 6.61 2.14
C GLY A 9 -1.41 7.29 2.00
N GLU A 10 -1.49 8.61 2.17
CA GLU A 10 -2.73 9.36 1.98
C GLU A 10 -3.25 9.30 0.55
N TRP A 11 -2.36 9.19 -0.45
CA TRP A 11 -2.77 8.97 -1.84
C TRP A 11 -3.37 7.58 -2.07
N LEU A 12 -2.80 6.54 -1.45
CA LEU A 12 -3.37 5.19 -1.50
C LEU A 12 -4.77 5.16 -0.89
N GLU A 13 -4.91 5.70 0.32
CA GLU A 13 -6.20 5.78 1.02
C GLU A 13 -7.23 6.62 0.25
N TYR A 14 -6.79 7.72 -0.39
CA TYR A 14 -7.67 8.54 -1.22
C TYR A 14 -8.29 7.72 -2.35
N TRP A 15 -7.48 6.99 -3.13
CA TRP A 15 -8.00 6.20 -4.25
C TRP A 15 -8.75 4.94 -3.82
N ALA A 16 -8.42 4.38 -2.65
CA ALA A 16 -9.20 3.33 -2.01
C ALA A 16 -10.61 3.81 -1.62
N LYS A 17 -10.78 5.08 -1.26
CA LYS A 17 -12.09 5.70 -0.99
C LYS A 17 -12.83 6.10 -2.26
N GLU A 18 -12.16 6.74 -3.21
CA GLU A 18 -12.80 7.25 -4.43
C GLU A 18 -13.16 6.14 -5.43
N THR A 19 -12.32 5.10 -5.56
CA THR A 19 -12.49 4.04 -6.55
C THR A 19 -12.24 2.63 -5.97
N PRO A 20 -12.95 2.23 -4.90
CA PRO A 20 -12.64 1.05 -4.09
C PRO A 20 -12.61 -0.27 -4.86
N ASN A 21 -13.47 -0.39 -5.87
CA ASN A 21 -13.67 -1.62 -6.65
C ASN A 21 -12.85 -1.65 -7.95
N LYS A 22 -12.13 -0.57 -8.29
CA LYS A 22 -11.28 -0.54 -9.48
C LYS A 22 -9.99 -1.31 -9.20
N GLU A 23 -9.53 -2.08 -10.18
CA GLU A 23 -8.24 -2.78 -10.10
C GLU A 23 -7.09 -1.79 -9.94
N TYR A 24 -6.17 -2.12 -9.04
CA TYR A 24 -4.92 -1.38 -8.84
C TYR A 24 -3.71 -2.22 -9.24
N LEU A 25 -3.67 -3.48 -8.79
CA LEU A 25 -2.56 -4.40 -9.03
C LEU A 25 -3.06 -5.65 -9.73
N VAL A 26 -2.42 -5.99 -10.83
CA VAL A 26 -2.75 -7.15 -11.68
C VAL A 26 -1.46 -7.87 -12.07
N TYR A 27 -1.33 -9.12 -11.65
CA TYR A 27 -0.35 -10.07 -12.17
C TYR A 27 -1.09 -11.10 -13.02
N SER A 28 -0.98 -10.95 -14.35
CA SER A 28 -1.71 -11.78 -15.33
C SER A 28 -1.23 -13.23 -15.34
N ASP A 29 0.05 -13.47 -15.07
CA ASP A 29 0.70 -14.78 -15.02
C ASP A 29 0.31 -15.60 -13.78
N ARG A 30 -0.12 -14.94 -12.69
CA ARG A 30 -0.41 -15.57 -11.39
C ARG A 30 -1.91 -15.58 -11.03
N ASN A 31 -2.78 -15.14 -11.94
CA ASN A 31 -4.20 -14.90 -11.68
C ASN A 31 -4.45 -14.11 -10.38
N LEU A 32 -3.58 -13.13 -10.09
CA LEU A 32 -3.62 -12.35 -8.86
C LEU A 32 -4.01 -10.91 -9.18
N ARG A 33 -5.12 -10.47 -8.59
CA ARG A 33 -5.70 -9.14 -8.80
C ARG A 33 -6.13 -8.55 -7.47
N PHE A 34 -5.84 -7.28 -7.27
CA PHE A 34 -6.35 -6.51 -6.14
C PHE A 34 -7.01 -5.22 -6.62
N THR A 35 -8.19 -4.94 -6.08
CA THR A 35 -8.78 -3.61 -6.15
C THR A 35 -8.03 -2.65 -5.21
N TRP A 36 -8.25 -1.33 -5.38
CA TRP A 36 -7.70 -0.33 -4.47
C TRP A 36 -8.00 -0.64 -3.01
N LYS A 37 -9.27 -0.94 -2.68
CA LYS A 37 -9.68 -1.28 -1.31
C LYS A 37 -8.95 -2.51 -0.78
N GLN A 38 -8.84 -3.56 -1.60
CA GLN A 38 -8.18 -4.80 -1.18
C GLN A 38 -6.68 -4.61 -0.93
N LEU A 39 -6.01 -3.76 -1.73
CA LEU A 39 -4.61 -3.48 -1.47
C LEU A 39 -4.43 -2.64 -0.21
N ASP A 40 -5.26 -1.61 -0.01
CA ASP A 40 -5.22 -0.73 1.16
C ASP A 40 -5.34 -1.54 2.46
N GLU A 41 -6.32 -2.45 2.54
CA GLU A 41 -6.49 -3.36 3.69
C GLU A 41 -5.26 -4.25 3.92
N ARG A 42 -4.56 -4.68 2.85
CA ARG A 42 -3.33 -5.49 2.98
C ARG A 42 -2.15 -4.67 3.47
N VAL A 43 -2.00 -3.45 2.97
CA VAL A 43 -0.95 -2.51 3.41
C VAL A 43 -1.15 -2.16 4.89
N ASP A 44 -2.39 -1.92 5.32
CA ASP A 44 -2.75 -1.66 6.71
C ASP A 44 -2.35 -2.83 7.63
N ASN A 45 -2.65 -4.07 7.22
CA ASN A 45 -2.28 -5.24 7.99
C ASN A 45 -0.75 -5.43 8.06
N MET A 46 -0.04 -5.16 6.97
CA MET A 46 1.43 -5.15 6.96
C MET A 46 1.99 -4.07 7.89
N ALA A 47 1.45 -2.85 7.84
CA ALA A 47 1.87 -1.73 8.69
C ALA A 47 1.67 -2.04 10.18
N LYS A 48 0.52 -2.63 10.56
CA LYS A 48 0.28 -3.11 11.93
C LYS A 48 1.31 -4.17 12.36
N GLY A 49 1.66 -5.09 11.47
CA GLY A 49 2.72 -6.08 11.72
C GLY A 49 4.09 -5.43 11.93
N LEU A 50 4.47 -4.45 11.10
CA LEU A 50 5.73 -3.71 11.25
C LEU A 50 5.77 -2.95 12.59
N ILE A 51 4.67 -2.29 12.97
CA ILE A 51 4.54 -1.61 14.26
C ILE A 51 4.71 -2.61 15.41
N SER A 52 4.10 -3.80 15.31
CA SER A 52 4.18 -4.83 16.36
C SER A 52 5.60 -5.35 16.61
N ILE A 53 6.49 -5.27 15.62
CA ILE A 53 7.90 -5.68 15.74
C ILE A 53 8.84 -4.50 16.04
N GLY A 54 8.30 -3.32 16.36
CA GLY A 54 9.07 -2.15 16.80
C GLY A 54 9.49 -1.18 15.69
N VAL A 55 8.93 -1.29 14.48
CA VAL A 55 9.14 -0.26 13.45
C VAL A 55 8.40 1.02 13.85
N THR A 56 9.14 2.13 13.85
CA THR A 56 8.64 3.45 14.26
C THR A 56 9.09 4.54 13.28
N ARG A 57 8.59 5.76 13.46
CA ARG A 57 9.05 6.91 12.67
C ARG A 57 10.57 7.07 12.79
N GLY A 58 11.25 7.15 11.65
CA GLY A 58 12.71 7.22 11.58
C GLY A 58 13.43 5.87 11.55
N THR A 59 12.71 4.76 11.68
CA THR A 59 13.27 3.42 11.47
C THR A 59 13.57 3.20 10.00
N HIS A 60 14.79 2.80 9.66
CA HIS A 60 15.14 2.34 8.33
C HIS A 60 14.80 0.86 8.18
N VAL A 61 14.04 0.50 7.15
CA VAL A 61 13.57 -0.86 6.89
C VAL A 61 14.15 -1.32 5.55
N GLY A 62 14.89 -2.43 5.55
CA GLY A 62 15.34 -3.09 4.31
C GLY A 62 14.27 -4.03 3.79
N ILE A 63 13.93 -3.92 2.50
CA ILE A 63 13.02 -4.85 1.81
C ILE A 63 13.85 -5.76 0.91
N TRP A 64 13.85 -7.05 1.22
CA TRP A 64 14.47 -8.08 0.38
C TRP A 64 13.37 -8.93 -0.25
N ALA A 65 13.18 -8.78 -1.56
CA ALA A 65 12.16 -9.49 -2.32
C ALA A 65 12.66 -9.82 -3.73
N ALA A 66 12.17 -10.92 -4.29
CA ALA A 66 12.28 -11.20 -5.72
C ALA A 66 11.12 -10.52 -6.47
N ASN A 67 11.36 -10.18 -7.74
CA ASN A 67 10.31 -9.72 -8.66
C ASN A 67 9.62 -10.94 -9.31
#